data_AF-A0A182P5W1-F1
#
_entry.id   AF-A0A182P5W1-F1
#
_cell.length_a   1.000
_cell.length_b   1.000
_cell.length_c   1.000
_cell.angle_alpha   90.00
_cell.angle_beta   90.00
_cell.angle_gamma   90.00
#
_symmetry.space_group_name_H-M   'P 1'
#
loop_
_entity.id
_entity.type
_entity.pdbx_description
1 polymer ?
#
loop_
_entity_poly.entity_id
_entity_poly.type
_entity_poly.pdbx_seq_one_letter_code
_entity_poly.pdbx_strand_id
1 'polypeptide(L)'
;MVATEHAKGQAERLENIPQQPLHQIDTPFVKATFGMGCFWGCDSLFGATKGVLRTRVGYAGGTTESPAYKKMGDHTEVIEIDYDPKKVSYNDLLDLFWNNHEYGVTTRMKRQYMSLILYHNEEQRQIAEASRTEEQVKRAPEQIITEIAPAGPFYPAENYHQKYRLQGHTDLAKGIGLTPDLLHTSHVAARLNGYLIGVSGLKQFEEEADLLGLSKDQVQYVRDCCQCAMSMFISLLVVFILIAVAVAIAIYFEVLNVDDTAPNVSDFVHKTGDSIKDSIKDKFNYCILFAIALALAIYYGVIHVDESASDAIKDAGSKIKHSIKDGLKRLSDD
;
A
#
# COMPACT_ATOMS: atom_id res chain seq x y z
N MET A 1 28.93 -19.85 23.33
CA MET A 1 28.51 -18.49 23.77
C MET A 1 27.35 -17.96 22.93
N VAL A 2 27.43 -17.98 21.59
CA VAL A 2 26.33 -17.55 20.68
C VAL A 2 25.03 -18.35 20.84
N ALA A 3 25.09 -19.69 20.91
CA ALA A 3 23.90 -20.54 21.06
C ALA A 3 23.17 -20.32 22.40
N THR A 4 23.91 -20.00 23.45
CA THR A 4 23.39 -19.73 24.80
C THR A 4 22.76 -18.33 24.91
N GLU A 5 23.28 -17.31 24.23
CA GLU A 5 22.63 -15.99 24.15
C GLU A 5 21.36 -16.03 23.31
N HIS A 6 21.36 -16.78 22.21
CA HIS A 6 20.16 -16.95 21.37
C HIS A 6 19.04 -17.69 22.12
N ALA A 7 19.39 -18.72 22.90
CA ALA A 7 18.43 -19.45 23.74
C ALA A 7 17.90 -18.58 24.88
N LYS A 8 18.73 -17.72 25.48
CA LYS A 8 18.33 -16.80 26.55
C LYS A 8 17.41 -15.69 26.02
N GLY A 9 17.73 -15.11 24.86
CA GLY A 9 16.89 -14.14 24.17
C GLY A 9 15.56 -14.71 23.69
N GLN A 10 15.51 -15.99 23.29
CA GLN A 10 14.27 -16.69 23.00
C GLN A 10 13.43 -16.98 24.25
N ALA A 11 14.07 -17.38 25.37
CA ALA A 11 13.38 -17.62 26.63
C ALA A 11 12.77 -16.33 27.23
N GLU A 12 13.52 -15.23 27.24
CA GLU A 12 13.01 -13.91 27.69
C GLU A 12 11.91 -13.36 26.75
N ARG A 13 11.96 -13.67 25.45
CA ARG A 13 10.91 -13.33 24.49
C ARG A 13 9.62 -14.10 24.74
N LEU A 14 9.72 -15.36 25.14
CA LEU A 14 8.56 -16.22 25.44
C LEU A 14 7.91 -15.89 26.79
N GLU A 15 8.67 -15.44 27.78
CA GLU A 15 8.13 -15.03 29.10
C GLU A 15 7.36 -13.69 29.07
N ASN A 16 7.61 -12.84 28.07
CA ASN A 16 7.00 -11.50 27.96
C ASN A 16 5.92 -11.38 26.86
N ILE A 17 5.39 -12.50 26.34
CA ILE A 17 4.31 -12.45 25.36
C ILE A 17 3.02 -11.94 26.03
N PRO A 18 2.42 -10.83 25.56
CA PRO A 18 1.20 -10.32 26.13
C PRO A 18 0.06 -11.34 25.99
N GLN A 19 -0.61 -11.65 27.09
CA GLN A 19 -1.77 -12.53 27.12
C GLN A 19 -3.08 -11.82 26.74
N GLN A 20 -3.01 -10.53 26.45
CA GLN A 20 -4.12 -9.64 26.09
C GLN A 20 -3.64 -8.63 25.04
N PRO A 21 -4.56 -8.10 24.19
CA PRO A 21 -4.20 -7.11 23.18
C PRO A 21 -3.45 -5.91 23.78
N LEU A 22 -2.31 -5.57 23.18
CA LEU A 22 -1.42 -4.52 23.68
C LEU A 22 -1.96 -3.13 23.33
N HIS A 23 -2.95 -2.66 24.08
CA HIS A 23 -3.53 -1.32 23.88
C HIS A 23 -2.64 -0.20 24.38
N GLN A 24 -2.14 -0.33 25.60
CA GLN A 24 -1.35 0.71 26.26
C GLN A 24 0.12 0.36 26.23
N ILE A 25 0.96 1.38 26.02
CA ILE A 25 2.41 1.25 26.14
C ILE A 25 2.94 2.47 26.88
N ASP A 26 3.82 2.24 27.85
CA ASP A 26 4.42 3.29 28.70
C ASP A 26 5.77 3.77 28.16
N THR A 27 6.02 3.61 26.87
CA THR A 27 7.25 4.06 26.21
C THR A 27 7.24 5.60 26.10
N PRO A 28 8.30 6.30 26.56
CA PRO A 28 8.46 7.73 26.31
C PRO A 28 8.41 8.03 24.81
N PHE A 29 7.69 9.08 24.44
CA PHE A 29 7.39 9.37 23.04
C PHE A 29 7.58 10.85 22.70
N VAL A 30 7.79 11.10 21.41
CA VAL A 30 7.75 12.43 20.80
C VAL A 30 6.58 12.48 19.83
N LYS A 31 6.05 13.67 19.59
CA LYS A 31 4.91 13.90 18.70
C LYS A 31 5.37 14.40 17.34
N ALA A 32 4.71 13.93 16.28
CA ALA A 32 4.79 14.49 14.94
C ALA A 32 3.36 14.75 14.42
N THR A 33 3.16 15.80 13.62
CA THR A 33 1.85 16.10 13.05
C THR A 33 1.97 16.49 11.58
N PHE A 34 1.20 15.79 10.73
CA PHE A 34 1.25 15.96 9.28
C PHE A 34 -0.15 16.01 8.66
N GLY A 35 -0.34 16.86 7.65
CA GLY A 35 -1.47 16.82 6.73
C GLY A 35 -0.99 16.33 5.37
N MET A 36 -1.62 15.27 4.86
CA MET A 36 -1.16 14.54 3.68
C MET A 36 -2.33 14.11 2.78
N GLY A 37 -3.37 14.93 2.69
CA GLY A 37 -4.64 14.55 2.08
C GLY A 37 -5.54 13.81 3.05
N CYS A 38 -6.30 12.83 2.57
CA CYS A 38 -7.23 12.07 3.40
C CYS A 38 -6.49 11.31 4.51
N PHE A 39 -6.81 11.63 5.77
CA PHE A 39 -6.09 11.11 6.93
C PHE A 39 -6.24 9.59 7.18
N TRP A 40 -7.16 8.90 6.48
CA TRP A 40 -7.37 7.45 6.66
C TRP A 40 -6.21 6.65 6.10
N GLY A 41 -5.66 7.08 4.96
CA GLY A 41 -4.45 6.49 4.40
C GLY A 41 -3.25 6.74 5.31
N CYS A 42 -3.15 7.95 5.84
CA CYS A 42 -2.10 8.34 6.78
C CYS A 42 -2.13 7.50 8.07
N ASP A 43 -3.32 7.31 8.67
CA ASP A 43 -3.49 6.52 9.90
C ASP A 43 -3.03 5.07 9.70
N SER A 44 -3.32 4.48 8.54
CA SER A 44 -2.82 3.15 8.18
C SER A 44 -1.31 3.13 7.91
N LEU A 45 -0.79 4.12 7.18
CA LEU A 45 0.63 4.24 6.84
C LEU A 45 1.51 4.33 8.09
N PHE A 46 1.29 5.34 8.91
CA PHE A 46 2.08 5.58 10.11
C PHE A 46 1.76 4.55 11.20
N GLY A 47 0.51 4.07 11.30
CA GLY A 47 0.11 3.06 12.28
C GLY A 47 0.92 1.75 12.15
N ALA A 48 1.24 1.32 10.94
CA ALA A 48 2.08 0.14 10.69
C ALA A 48 3.59 0.41 10.63
N THR A 49 4.03 1.65 10.87
CA THR A 49 5.46 2.00 10.87
C THR A 49 6.13 1.59 12.18
N LYS A 50 7.19 0.77 12.10
CA LYS A 50 7.95 0.33 13.28
C LYS A 50 8.46 1.53 14.07
N GLY A 51 8.28 1.50 15.40
CA GLY A 51 8.64 2.62 16.29
C GLY A 51 7.52 3.66 16.50
N VAL A 52 6.49 3.70 15.65
CA VAL A 52 5.25 4.42 15.97
C VAL A 52 4.51 3.68 17.08
N LEU A 53 4.01 4.42 18.07
CA LEU A 53 3.34 3.85 19.24
C LEU A 53 1.83 4.01 19.14
N ARG A 54 1.34 5.17 18.68
CA ARG A 54 -0.08 5.42 18.47
C ARG A 54 -0.28 6.55 17.47
N THR A 55 -1.45 6.55 16.88
CA THR A 55 -1.87 7.52 15.87
C THR A 55 -3.28 8.00 16.20
N ARG A 56 -3.57 9.28 15.93
CA ARG A 56 -4.91 9.84 16.01
C ARG A 56 -5.11 10.82 14.88
N VAL A 57 -6.26 10.76 14.23
CA VAL A 57 -6.60 11.67 13.13
C VAL A 57 -7.43 12.84 13.65
N GLY A 58 -7.31 14.00 13.01
CA GLY A 58 -7.93 15.22 13.50
C GLY A 58 -7.83 16.40 12.54
N TYR A 59 -8.15 17.57 13.07
CA TYR A 59 -8.16 18.84 12.37
C TYR A 59 -7.16 19.80 13.03
N ALA A 60 -6.24 20.38 12.27
CA ALA A 60 -5.23 21.33 12.76
C ALA A 60 -4.81 22.31 11.67
N GLY A 61 -4.01 23.32 12.03
CA GLY A 61 -3.50 24.33 11.10
C GLY A 61 -4.49 25.44 10.72
N GLY A 62 -5.70 25.43 11.30
CA GLY A 62 -6.68 26.50 11.18
C GLY A 62 -6.82 27.32 12.46
N THR A 63 -7.72 28.29 12.43
CA THR A 63 -8.07 29.21 13.52
C THR A 63 -9.48 28.98 14.05
N THR A 64 -10.31 28.19 13.36
CA THR A 64 -11.69 27.90 13.75
C THR A 64 -11.74 27.07 15.04
N GLU A 65 -12.49 27.53 16.04
CA GLU A 65 -12.67 26.75 17.27
C GLU A 65 -13.59 25.56 17.08
N SER A 66 -13.26 24.43 17.73
CA SER A 66 -14.08 23.21 17.75
C SER A 66 -14.52 22.72 16.36
N PRO A 67 -13.59 22.50 15.41
CA PRO A 67 -13.92 21.98 14.09
C PRO A 67 -14.52 20.58 14.19
N ALA A 68 -15.46 20.29 13.28
CA ALA A 68 -16.03 18.97 13.05
C ALA A 68 -15.97 18.68 11.54
N TYR A 69 -16.10 17.42 11.12
CA TYR A 69 -15.92 17.03 9.71
C TYR A 69 -16.74 17.89 8.73
N LYS A 70 -18.00 18.18 9.07
CA LYS A 70 -18.91 18.99 8.24
C LYS A 70 -18.67 20.50 8.34
N LYS A 71 -17.87 20.95 9.31
CA LYS A 71 -17.64 22.37 9.63
C LYS A 71 -16.22 22.57 10.18
N MET A 72 -15.20 22.20 9.40
CA MET A 72 -13.80 22.29 9.82
C MET A 72 -13.18 23.69 9.64
N GLY A 73 -13.86 24.59 8.92
CA GLY A 73 -13.37 25.93 8.65
C GLY A 73 -12.09 25.91 7.82
N ASP A 74 -11.03 26.52 8.35
CA ASP A 74 -9.70 26.67 7.75
C ASP A 74 -8.69 25.59 8.18
N HIS A 75 -9.15 24.58 8.92
CA HIS A 75 -8.34 23.43 9.29
C HIS A 75 -8.08 22.48 8.12
N THR A 76 -7.01 21.70 8.28
CA THR A 76 -6.59 20.59 7.42
C THR A 76 -6.79 19.27 8.16
N GLU A 77 -7.15 18.22 7.43
CA GLU A 77 -7.08 16.85 7.95
C GLU A 77 -5.63 16.48 8.22
N VAL A 78 -5.35 16.15 9.47
CA VAL A 78 -4.01 15.81 9.94
C VAL A 78 -4.02 14.50 10.71
N ILE A 79 -2.85 13.89 10.78
CA ILE A 79 -2.52 12.82 11.70
C ILE A 79 -1.55 13.34 12.77
N GLU A 80 -1.81 13.03 14.03
CA GLU A 80 -0.84 13.16 15.13
C GLU A 80 -0.30 11.77 15.48
N ILE A 81 1.03 11.67 15.52
CA ILE A 81 1.78 10.44 15.66
C ILE A 81 2.62 10.56 16.93
N ASP A 82 2.40 9.64 17.87
CA ASP A 82 3.29 9.50 19.02
C ASP A 82 4.27 8.36 18.68
N TYR A 83 5.58 8.66 18.63
CA TYR A 83 6.62 7.72 18.21
C TYR A 83 7.76 7.62 19.23
N ASP A 84 8.42 6.46 19.27
CA ASP A 84 9.65 6.26 20.06
C ASP A 84 10.87 6.76 19.27
N PRO A 85 11.51 7.87 19.68
CA PRO A 85 12.66 8.42 18.97
C PRO A 85 13.89 7.49 18.98
N LYS A 86 13.91 6.44 19.80
CA LYS A 86 14.96 5.41 19.80
C LYS A 86 14.75 4.34 18.74
N LYS A 87 13.57 4.30 18.10
CA LYS A 87 13.19 3.28 17.11
C LYS A 87 12.95 3.86 15.72
N VAL A 88 12.43 5.08 15.66
CA VAL A 88 12.16 5.81 14.42
C VAL A 88 12.47 7.28 14.63
N SER A 89 13.21 7.88 13.70
CA SER A 89 13.57 9.29 13.76
C SER A 89 12.51 10.17 13.10
N TYR A 90 12.56 11.49 13.36
CA TYR A 90 11.70 12.44 12.65
C TYR A 90 11.98 12.48 11.14
N ASN A 91 13.24 12.26 10.73
CA ASN A 91 13.60 12.12 9.31
C ASN A 91 12.94 10.90 8.66
N ASP A 92 12.91 9.75 9.34
CA ASP A 92 12.24 8.56 8.80
C ASP A 92 10.73 8.81 8.60
N LEU A 93 10.10 9.57 9.51
CA LEU A 93 8.70 9.97 9.38
C LEU A 93 8.50 10.97 8.23
N LEU A 94 9.44 11.89 8.02
CA LEU A 94 9.42 12.81 6.88
C LEU A 94 9.64 12.07 5.56
N ASP A 95 10.49 11.06 5.51
CA ASP A 95 10.67 10.23 4.31
C ASP A 95 9.36 9.51 3.95
N LEU A 96 8.63 8.99 4.94
CA LEU A 96 7.29 8.46 4.71
C LEU A 96 6.32 9.53 4.23
N PHE A 97 6.36 10.73 4.83
CA PHE A 97 5.57 11.88 4.41
C PHE A 97 5.81 12.19 2.94
N TRP A 98 7.07 12.40 2.53
CA TRP A 98 7.46 12.78 1.18
C TRP A 98 7.20 11.69 0.13
N ASN A 99 7.17 10.41 0.49
CA ASN A 99 6.97 9.33 -0.48
C ASN A 99 5.51 8.88 -0.65
N ASN A 100 4.57 9.36 0.17
CA ASN A 100 3.22 8.77 0.24
C ASN A 100 2.06 9.77 0.09
N HIS A 101 2.29 10.99 -0.39
CA HIS A 101 1.20 11.85 -0.87
C HIS A 101 1.63 12.77 -2.01
N GLU A 102 0.66 13.43 -2.64
CA GLU A 102 0.91 14.39 -3.70
C GLU A 102 1.02 15.82 -3.14
N TYR A 103 1.98 16.62 -3.64
CA TYR A 103 2.18 18.03 -3.28
C TYR A 103 1.67 18.95 -4.39
N GLY A 104 0.63 18.50 -5.11
CA GLY A 104 0.38 18.86 -6.50
C GLY A 104 0.20 20.35 -6.80
N VAL A 105 0.93 20.78 -7.84
CA VAL A 105 0.79 22.05 -8.59
C VAL A 105 -0.31 21.93 -9.67
N THR A 106 -0.64 20.71 -10.10
CA THR A 106 -1.55 20.42 -11.24
C THR A 106 -3.03 20.43 -10.87
N THR A 107 -3.37 20.26 -9.58
CA THR A 107 -4.76 20.26 -9.09
C THR A 107 -4.88 21.19 -7.89
N ARG A 108 -5.89 22.06 -7.88
CA ARG A 108 -6.19 22.90 -6.72
C ARG A 108 -6.61 22.01 -5.55
N MET A 109 -5.68 21.76 -4.62
CA MET A 109 -5.98 21.06 -3.38
C MET A 109 -6.91 21.91 -2.50
N LYS A 110 -7.95 21.29 -1.95
CA LYS A 110 -8.78 21.92 -0.92
C LYS A 110 -7.94 22.13 0.35
N ARG A 111 -8.20 23.18 1.12
CA ARG A 111 -7.54 23.41 2.43
C ARG A 111 -7.60 22.18 3.34
N GLN A 112 -8.71 21.45 3.30
CA GLN A 112 -8.91 20.17 3.98
C GLN A 112 -7.82 19.13 3.71
N TYR A 113 -7.24 19.09 2.49
CA TYR A 113 -6.36 18.01 2.03
C TYR A 113 -4.95 18.47 1.67
N MET A 114 -4.55 19.67 2.11
CA MET A 114 -3.25 20.22 1.74
C MET A 114 -2.09 19.44 2.37
N SER A 115 -0.91 19.57 1.76
CA SER A 115 0.36 19.11 2.32
C SER A 115 0.83 20.09 3.41
N LEU A 116 0.90 19.61 4.65
CA LEU A 116 1.18 20.43 5.84
C LEU A 116 2.08 19.68 6.82
N ILE A 117 3.13 20.33 7.31
CA ILE A 117 3.97 19.85 8.41
C ILE A 117 3.78 20.80 9.59
N LEU A 118 3.32 20.26 10.72
CA LEU A 118 3.14 20.99 11.98
C LEU A 118 4.24 20.60 12.96
N TYR A 119 5.24 21.47 13.15
CA TYR A 119 6.38 21.19 14.02
C TYR A 119 6.08 21.48 15.49
N HIS A 120 6.50 20.59 16.40
CA HIS A 120 6.26 20.72 17.84
C HIS A 120 7.39 21.43 18.59
N ASN A 121 8.55 21.60 17.94
CA ASN A 121 9.70 22.31 18.49
C ASN A 121 10.63 22.82 17.36
N GLU A 122 11.64 23.59 17.74
CA GLU A 122 12.59 24.19 16.81
C GLU A 122 13.46 23.15 16.07
N GLU A 123 13.79 22.03 16.71
CA GLU A 123 14.53 20.93 16.08
C GLU A 123 13.72 20.33 14.92
N GLN A 124 12.44 20.03 15.12
CA GLN A 124 11.54 19.57 14.06
C GLN A 124 11.40 20.60 12.93
N ARG A 125 11.35 21.90 13.25
CA ARG A 125 11.30 22.95 12.23
C ARG A 125 12.51 22.89 11.31
N GLN A 126 13.72 22.84 11.89
CA GLN A 126 14.97 22.80 11.14
C GLN A 126 15.09 21.54 10.30
N ILE A 127 14.74 20.37 10.85
CA ILE A 127 14.77 19.10 10.12
C ILE A 127 13.74 19.11 8.97
N ALA A 128 12.52 19.61 9.20
CA ALA A 128 11.49 19.70 8.17
C ALA A 128 11.92 20.64 7.02
N GLU A 129 12.46 21.81 7.33
CA GLU A 129 12.93 22.79 6.33
C GLU A 129 14.11 22.26 5.50
N ALA A 130 15.05 21.56 6.14
CA ALA A 130 16.15 20.88 5.47
C ALA A 130 15.62 19.78 4.53
N SER A 131 14.76 18.88 5.04
CA SER A 131 14.18 17.79 4.23
C SER A 131 13.39 18.30 3.02
N ARG A 132 12.63 19.40 3.17
CA ARG A 132 11.90 20.03 2.05
C ARG A 132 12.87 20.55 1.00
N THR A 133 13.98 21.15 1.42
CA THR A 133 15.02 21.65 0.49
C THR A 133 15.64 20.49 -0.28
N GLU A 134 15.96 19.38 0.39
CA GLU A 134 16.51 18.18 -0.25
C GLU A 134 15.52 17.56 -1.23
N GLU A 135 14.26 17.38 -0.84
CA GLU A 135 13.22 16.85 -1.74
C GLU A 135 12.95 17.76 -2.94
N GLN A 136 13.01 19.08 -2.76
CA GLN A 136 12.84 20.04 -3.85
C GLN A 136 13.95 19.90 -4.90
N VAL A 137 15.18 19.59 -4.48
CA VAL A 137 16.28 19.29 -5.41
C VAL A 137 16.05 17.96 -6.12
N LYS A 138 15.64 16.91 -5.39
CA LYS A 138 15.40 15.56 -5.95
C LYS A 138 14.28 15.53 -7.01
N ARG A 139 13.23 16.34 -6.83
CA ARG A 139 12.02 16.31 -7.67
C ARG A 139 11.94 17.43 -8.70
N ALA A 140 12.97 18.26 -8.81
CA ALA A 140 12.99 19.32 -9.80
C ALA A 140 12.71 18.77 -11.22
N PRO A 141 11.86 19.44 -12.03
CA PRO A 141 11.35 20.80 -11.87
C PRO A 141 10.02 20.92 -11.10
N GLU A 142 9.50 19.86 -10.48
CA GLU A 142 8.26 19.94 -9.69
C GLU A 142 8.43 20.90 -8.51
N GLN A 143 7.42 21.72 -8.22
CA GLN A 143 7.45 22.64 -7.07
C GLN A 143 6.78 22.00 -5.86
N ILE A 144 7.52 21.87 -4.77
CA ILE A 144 6.98 21.45 -3.47
C ILE A 144 6.33 22.65 -2.78
N ILE A 145 5.02 22.56 -2.54
CA ILE A 145 4.22 23.62 -1.90
C ILE A 145 3.84 23.32 -0.45
N THR A 146 4.46 22.31 0.15
CA THR A 146 4.21 21.92 1.54
C THR A 146 4.43 23.09 2.50
N GLU A 147 3.40 23.40 3.27
CA GLU A 147 3.45 24.39 4.34
C GLU A 147 4.15 23.79 5.56
N ILE A 148 5.11 24.51 6.14
CA ILE A 148 5.76 24.15 7.40
C ILE A 148 5.39 25.23 8.42
N ALA A 149 4.65 24.86 9.45
CA ALA A 149 4.07 25.79 10.43
C ALA A 149 4.18 25.24 11.85
N PRO A 150 4.13 26.09 12.90
CA PRO A 150 4.15 25.60 14.29
C PRO A 150 2.88 24.80 14.59
N ALA A 151 3.02 23.74 15.38
CA ALA A 151 1.89 22.97 15.88
C ALA A 151 1.05 23.83 16.83
N GLY A 152 -0.18 24.13 16.41
CA GLY A 152 -1.22 24.77 17.22
C GLY A 152 -2.13 23.76 17.91
N PRO A 153 -3.37 24.15 18.25
CA PRO A 153 -4.38 23.23 18.76
C PRO A 153 -4.65 22.09 17.76
N PHE A 154 -4.69 20.87 18.29
CA PHE A 154 -5.14 19.67 17.58
C PHE A 154 -6.53 19.29 18.07
N TYR A 155 -7.47 19.14 17.14
CA TYR A 155 -8.83 18.71 17.43
C TYR A 155 -9.03 17.27 16.93
N PRO A 156 -9.14 16.27 17.82
CA PRO A 156 -9.40 14.89 17.40
C PRO A 156 -10.66 14.81 16.56
N ALA A 157 -10.58 14.11 15.43
CA ALA A 157 -11.76 13.84 14.60
C ALA A 157 -12.68 12.84 15.29
N GLU A 158 -13.92 12.79 14.83
CA GLU A 158 -14.95 11.91 15.35
C GLU A 158 -14.52 10.43 15.31
N ASN A 159 -15.05 9.63 16.25
CA ASN A 159 -14.65 8.23 16.42
C ASN A 159 -14.74 7.39 15.15
N TYR A 160 -15.71 7.65 14.28
CA TYR A 160 -15.86 6.89 13.03
C TYR A 160 -14.70 7.14 12.03
N HIS A 161 -13.88 8.18 12.22
CA HIS A 161 -12.68 8.41 11.42
C HIS A 161 -11.43 7.71 11.98
N GLN A 162 -11.39 7.40 13.28
CA GLN A 162 -10.23 6.81 13.94
C GLN A 162 -10.07 5.34 13.57
N LYS A 163 -8.88 4.87 13.17
CA LYS A 163 -8.66 3.45 12.85
C LYS A 163 -9.69 2.92 11.84
N TYR A 164 -10.01 3.75 10.85
CA TYR A 164 -11.10 3.55 9.91
C TYR A 164 -11.09 2.16 9.24
N ARG A 165 -9.90 1.65 8.87
CA ARG A 165 -9.78 0.32 8.26
C ARG A 165 -10.11 -0.76 9.27
N LEU A 166 -9.51 -0.72 10.46
CA LEU A 166 -9.80 -1.68 11.53
C LEU A 166 -11.28 -1.70 11.94
N GLN A 167 -11.95 -0.56 12.01
CA GLN A 167 -13.38 -0.49 12.33
C GLN A 167 -14.26 -1.24 11.31
N GLY A 168 -13.81 -1.36 10.06
CA GLY A 168 -14.46 -2.20 9.04
C GLY A 168 -14.40 -3.70 9.35
N HIS A 169 -13.43 -4.15 10.15
CA HIS A 169 -13.25 -5.53 10.58
C HIS A 169 -13.89 -5.76 11.97
N THR A 170 -15.22 -5.67 12.01
CA THR A 170 -15.98 -5.56 13.28
C THR A 170 -15.72 -6.69 14.28
N ASP A 171 -15.61 -7.94 13.84
CA ASP A 171 -15.33 -9.07 14.74
C ASP A 171 -13.93 -9.02 15.33
N LEU A 172 -12.93 -8.61 14.54
CA LEU A 172 -11.57 -8.39 15.03
C LEU A 172 -11.53 -7.23 16.01
N ALA A 173 -12.14 -6.08 15.67
CA ALA A 173 -12.19 -4.91 16.54
C ALA A 173 -12.85 -5.22 17.90
N LYS A 174 -13.98 -5.95 17.90
CA LYS A 174 -14.61 -6.44 19.13
C LYS A 174 -13.75 -7.47 19.85
N GLY A 175 -13.13 -8.39 19.10
CA GLY A 175 -12.30 -9.47 19.64
C GLY A 175 -11.05 -8.97 20.33
N ILE A 176 -10.51 -7.82 19.94
CA ILE A 176 -9.44 -7.15 20.67
C ILE A 176 -9.94 -6.23 21.78
N GLY A 177 -11.25 -6.11 22.02
CA GLY A 177 -11.80 -5.23 23.05
C GLY A 177 -11.73 -3.74 22.73
N LEU A 178 -11.73 -3.36 21.44
CA LEU A 178 -11.63 -1.95 21.04
C LEU A 178 -12.88 -1.16 21.45
N THR A 179 -12.70 -0.19 22.35
CA THR A 179 -13.73 0.74 22.81
C THR A 179 -13.57 2.12 22.17
N PRO A 180 -14.60 3.00 22.22
CA PRO A 180 -14.49 4.39 21.78
C PRO A 180 -13.29 5.15 22.37
N ASP A 181 -12.98 4.95 23.65
CA ASP A 181 -11.85 5.60 24.31
C ASP A 181 -10.49 5.11 23.78
N LEU A 182 -10.43 3.83 23.39
CA LEU A 182 -9.21 3.20 22.86
C LEU A 182 -8.91 3.57 21.41
N LEU A 183 -9.87 4.09 20.64
CA LEU A 183 -9.68 4.45 19.23
C LEU A 183 -8.53 5.45 19.01
N HIS A 184 -8.28 6.29 20.00
CA HIS A 184 -7.29 7.38 19.94
C HIS A 184 -5.93 7.02 20.51
N THR A 185 -5.85 5.96 21.32
CA THR A 185 -4.65 5.67 22.13
C THR A 185 -4.10 4.25 21.96
N SER A 186 -4.89 3.33 21.41
CA SER A 186 -4.54 1.92 21.31
C SER A 186 -3.41 1.66 20.32
N HIS A 187 -2.30 1.09 20.82
CA HIS A 187 -1.16 0.70 20.01
C HIS A 187 -1.50 -0.43 19.04
N VAL A 188 -2.02 -1.55 19.55
CA VAL A 188 -2.43 -2.69 18.71
C VAL A 188 -3.45 -2.26 17.64
N ALA A 189 -4.33 -1.30 17.93
CA ALA A 189 -5.25 -0.78 16.93
C ALA A 189 -4.52 -0.02 15.82
N ALA A 190 -3.55 0.84 16.16
CA ALA A 190 -2.75 1.57 15.18
C ALA A 190 -2.01 0.61 14.23
N ARG A 191 -1.40 -0.44 14.79
CA ARG A 191 -0.74 -1.50 14.03
C ARG A 191 -1.69 -2.23 13.08
N LEU A 192 -2.78 -2.77 13.61
CA LEU A 192 -3.75 -3.52 12.83
C LEU A 192 -4.42 -2.67 11.73
N ASN A 193 -4.68 -1.39 11.99
CA ASN A 193 -5.27 -0.49 11.01
C ASN A 193 -4.42 -0.35 9.73
N GLY A 194 -3.10 -0.54 9.81
CA GLY A 194 -2.22 -0.62 8.64
C GLY A 194 -2.10 -2.02 8.06
N TYR A 195 -1.86 -3.03 8.90
CA TYR A 195 -1.66 -4.41 8.43
C TYR A 195 -2.86 -4.97 7.68
N LEU A 196 -4.09 -4.65 8.09
CA LEU A 196 -5.31 -5.14 7.44
C LEU A 196 -5.45 -4.73 5.96
N ILE A 197 -4.74 -3.68 5.53
CA ILE A 197 -4.69 -3.27 4.12
C ILE A 197 -3.32 -3.53 3.47
N GLY A 198 -2.45 -4.29 4.12
CA GLY A 198 -1.14 -4.71 3.60
C GLY A 198 -0.01 -3.69 3.77
N VAL A 199 -0.20 -2.60 4.53
CA VAL A 199 0.91 -1.65 4.81
C VAL A 199 2.03 -2.38 5.56
N SER A 200 3.28 -2.07 5.21
CA SER A 200 4.52 -2.68 5.75
C SER A 200 4.72 -4.17 5.46
N GLY A 201 3.72 -4.84 4.89
CA GLY A 201 3.80 -6.21 4.40
C GLY A 201 3.76 -7.31 5.47
N LEU A 202 3.59 -8.55 5.00
CA LEU A 202 3.42 -9.73 5.86
C LEU A 202 4.64 -9.99 6.75
N LYS A 203 5.85 -9.78 6.23
CA LYS A 203 7.08 -10.05 6.97
C LYS A 203 7.15 -9.25 8.28
N GLN A 204 6.86 -7.95 8.24
CA GLN A 204 6.88 -7.14 9.44
C GLN A 204 5.78 -7.55 10.42
N PHE A 205 4.59 -7.87 9.90
CA PHE A 205 3.51 -8.38 10.75
C PHE A 205 3.93 -9.64 11.50
N GLU A 206 4.57 -10.63 10.85
CA GLU A 206 5.05 -11.84 11.52
C GLU A 206 6.11 -11.56 12.60
N GLU A 207 6.96 -10.55 12.41
CA GLU A 207 7.97 -10.16 13.40
C GLU A 207 7.34 -9.54 14.67
N GLU A 208 6.18 -8.89 14.53
CA GLU A 208 5.48 -8.15 15.58
C GLU A 208 4.27 -8.91 16.17
N ALA A 209 3.71 -9.91 15.48
CA ALA A 209 2.45 -10.56 15.82
C ALA A 209 2.38 -11.06 17.28
N ASP A 210 3.46 -11.71 17.75
CA ASP A 210 3.56 -12.21 19.12
C ASP A 210 3.55 -11.07 20.16
N LEU A 211 3.98 -9.86 19.79
CA LEU A 211 4.04 -8.70 20.68
C LEU A 211 2.72 -7.92 20.75
N LEU A 212 1.78 -8.18 19.83
CA LEU A 212 0.50 -7.47 19.77
C LEU A 212 -0.54 -8.03 20.75
N GLY A 213 -0.29 -9.20 21.34
CA GLY A 213 -1.21 -9.84 22.29
C GLY A 213 -2.48 -10.37 21.64
N LEU A 214 -2.39 -10.79 20.37
CA LEU A 214 -3.50 -11.32 19.59
C LEU A 214 -3.65 -12.83 19.82
N SER A 215 -4.89 -13.32 19.72
CA SER A 215 -5.14 -14.78 19.66
C SER A 215 -4.63 -15.37 18.35
N LYS A 216 -4.41 -16.69 18.31
CA LYS A 216 -3.97 -17.40 17.10
C LYS A 216 -4.93 -17.16 15.91
N ASP A 217 -6.23 -17.15 16.17
CA ASP A 217 -7.25 -16.93 15.16
C ASP A 217 -7.21 -15.48 14.64
N GLN A 218 -6.98 -14.51 15.53
CA GLN A 218 -6.80 -13.11 15.15
C GLN A 218 -5.53 -12.90 14.32
N VAL A 219 -4.41 -13.55 14.69
CA VAL A 219 -3.16 -13.50 13.91
C VAL A 219 -3.38 -14.09 12.52
N GLN A 220 -4.04 -15.25 12.43
CA GLN A 220 -4.33 -15.88 11.15
C GLN A 220 -5.23 -15.00 10.27
N TYR A 221 -6.26 -14.39 10.86
CA TYR A 221 -7.15 -13.47 10.13
C TYR A 221 -6.41 -12.27 9.53
N VAL A 222 -5.52 -11.64 10.32
CA VAL A 222 -4.72 -10.50 9.85
C VAL A 222 -3.72 -10.94 8.77
N ARG A 223 -3.11 -12.12 8.93
CA ARG A 223 -2.24 -12.74 7.91
C ARG A 223 -2.98 -12.92 6.58
N ASP A 224 -4.19 -13.48 6.62
CA ASP A 224 -5.02 -13.68 5.43
C ASP A 224 -5.34 -12.33 4.76
N CYS A 225 -5.69 -11.30 5.54
CA CYS A 225 -5.92 -9.95 5.02
C CYS A 225 -4.68 -9.37 4.34
N CYS A 226 -3.50 -9.45 4.97
CA CYS A 226 -2.22 -9.03 4.40
C CYS A 226 -1.92 -9.73 3.07
N GLN A 227 -2.16 -11.04 2.99
CA GLN A 227 -1.91 -11.84 1.78
C GLN A 227 -2.90 -11.56 0.67
N CYS A 228 -4.18 -11.36 0.99
CA CYS A 228 -5.21 -10.97 0.03
C CYS A 228 -4.91 -9.61 -0.60
N ALA A 229 -4.50 -8.62 0.20
CA ALA A 229 -4.09 -7.31 -0.30
C ALA A 229 -2.96 -7.45 -1.34
N MET A 230 -1.92 -8.21 -1.03
CA MET A 230 -0.80 -8.47 -1.93
C MET A 230 -1.22 -9.22 -3.21
N SER A 231 -2.12 -10.20 -3.08
CA SER A 231 -2.61 -11.01 -4.20
C SER A 231 -3.46 -10.18 -5.17
N MET A 232 -4.29 -9.26 -4.68
CA MET A 232 -5.04 -8.34 -5.54
C MET A 232 -4.12 -7.47 -6.39
N PHE A 233 -3.04 -6.93 -5.81
CA PHE A 233 -2.05 -6.16 -6.57
C PHE A 233 -1.35 -6.99 -7.64
N ILE A 234 -0.98 -8.24 -7.33
CA ILE A 234 -0.37 -9.14 -8.30
C ILE A 234 -1.36 -9.44 -9.44
N SER A 235 -2.64 -9.71 -9.12
CA SER A 235 -3.66 -9.95 -10.14
C SER A 235 -3.88 -8.73 -11.05
N LEU A 236 -3.97 -7.52 -10.49
CA LEU A 236 -4.09 -6.28 -11.26
C LEU A 236 -2.86 -6.03 -12.13
N LEU A 237 -1.66 -6.21 -11.59
CA LEU A 237 -0.41 -6.06 -12.33
C LEU A 237 -0.33 -7.05 -13.50
N VAL A 238 -0.71 -8.31 -13.28
CA VAL A 238 -0.79 -9.31 -14.34
C VAL A 238 -1.78 -8.89 -15.41
N VAL A 239 -2.96 -8.36 -15.05
CA VAL A 239 -3.93 -7.83 -16.03
C VAL A 239 -3.33 -6.68 -16.84
N PHE A 240 -2.63 -5.72 -16.20
CA PHE A 240 -1.96 -4.63 -16.92
C PHE A 240 -0.86 -5.12 -17.86
N ILE A 241 -0.05 -6.10 -17.43
CA ILE A 241 0.98 -6.71 -18.28
C ILE A 241 0.33 -7.41 -19.47
N LEU A 242 -0.75 -8.16 -19.26
CA LEU A 242 -1.49 -8.83 -20.34
C LEU A 242 -2.09 -7.81 -21.33
N ILE A 243 -2.64 -6.70 -20.85
CA ILE A 243 -3.13 -5.60 -21.71
C ILE A 243 -1.98 -4.98 -22.50
N ALA A 244 -0.86 -4.66 -21.85
CA ALA A 244 0.30 -4.05 -22.51
C ALA A 244 0.87 -4.97 -23.61
N VAL A 245 0.96 -6.28 -23.33
CA VAL A 245 1.37 -7.29 -24.32
C VAL A 245 0.37 -7.38 -25.47
N ALA A 246 -0.93 -7.40 -25.19
CA ALA A 246 -1.96 -7.44 -26.23
C ALA A 246 -1.92 -6.20 -27.14
N VAL A 247 -1.72 -5.01 -26.57
CA VAL A 247 -1.56 -3.76 -27.33
C VAL A 247 -0.29 -3.80 -28.19
N ALA A 248 0.84 -4.26 -27.63
CA ALA A 248 2.09 -4.39 -28.39
C ALA A 248 1.95 -5.37 -29.58
N ILE A 249 1.25 -6.49 -29.38
CA ILE A 249 0.95 -7.47 -30.45
C ILE A 249 0.04 -6.83 -31.51
N ALA A 250 -1.01 -6.11 -31.12
CA ALA A 250 -1.94 -5.48 -32.05
C ALA A 250 -1.28 -4.37 -32.90
N ILE A 251 -0.32 -3.64 -32.33
CA ILE A 251 0.52 -2.69 -33.08
C ILE A 251 1.44 -3.43 -34.06
N TYR A 252 2.09 -4.51 -33.61
CA TYR A 252 3.00 -5.31 -34.45
C TYR A 252 2.31 -5.92 -35.69
N PHE A 253 1.05 -6.35 -35.55
CA PHE A 253 0.26 -6.90 -36.65
C PHE A 253 -0.54 -5.83 -37.42
N GLU A 254 -0.26 -4.54 -37.20
CA GLU A 254 -0.95 -3.41 -37.86
C GLU A 254 -2.48 -3.42 -37.66
N VAL A 255 -2.95 -4.08 -36.59
CA VAL A 255 -4.37 -4.10 -36.19
C VAL A 255 -4.74 -2.78 -35.50
N LEU A 256 -3.78 -2.16 -34.82
CA LEU A 256 -3.88 -0.81 -34.24
C LEU A 256 -2.87 0.11 -34.92
N ASN A 257 -3.34 1.22 -35.48
CA ASN A 257 -2.48 2.31 -35.95
C ASN A 257 -2.20 3.28 -34.82
N VAL A 258 -0.93 3.45 -34.46
CA VAL A 258 -0.49 4.52 -33.55
C VAL A 258 -0.31 5.77 -34.38
N ASP A 259 -0.91 6.88 -33.96
CA ASP A 259 -0.66 8.18 -34.57
C ASP A 259 0.75 8.66 -34.18
N ASP A 260 1.68 8.61 -35.14
CA ASP A 260 3.10 8.94 -34.96
C ASP A 260 3.36 10.42 -34.61
N THR A 261 2.32 11.24 -34.50
CA THR A 261 2.44 12.66 -34.17
C THR A 261 2.62 12.95 -32.68
N ALA A 262 2.54 11.94 -31.79
CA ALA A 262 2.75 12.10 -30.35
C ALA A 262 4.23 11.87 -29.96
N PRO A 263 5.03 12.93 -29.73
CA PRO A 263 6.42 12.76 -29.34
C PRO A 263 6.47 12.11 -27.95
N ASN A 264 7.29 11.06 -27.81
CA ASN A 264 7.50 10.16 -26.66
C ASN A 264 6.70 8.84 -26.64
N VAL A 265 5.54 8.75 -27.31
CA VAL A 265 4.78 7.48 -27.37
C VAL A 265 5.36 6.55 -28.43
N SER A 266 5.65 7.09 -29.62
CA SER A 266 6.28 6.33 -30.72
C SER A 266 7.62 5.73 -30.30
N ASP A 267 8.49 6.50 -29.62
CA ASP A 267 9.83 6.06 -29.23
C ASP A 267 9.82 4.93 -28.17
N PHE A 268 8.89 5.00 -27.21
CA PHE A 268 8.69 3.96 -26.19
C PHE A 268 8.05 2.70 -26.78
N VAL A 269 7.03 2.87 -27.63
CA VAL A 269 6.34 1.77 -28.32
C VAL A 269 7.30 1.03 -29.26
N HIS A 270 8.15 1.75 -29.99
CA HIS A 270 9.16 1.13 -30.85
C HIS A 270 10.28 0.46 -30.06
N LYS A 271 10.83 1.09 -29.00
CA LYS A 271 11.87 0.45 -28.16
C LYS A 271 11.35 -0.79 -27.43
N THR A 272 10.12 -0.74 -26.93
CA THR A 272 9.47 -1.88 -26.28
C THR A 272 9.14 -2.94 -27.31
N GLY A 273 8.65 -2.55 -28.49
CA GLY A 273 8.39 -3.43 -29.62
C GLY A 273 9.64 -4.14 -30.14
N ASP A 274 10.78 -3.44 -30.25
CA ASP A 274 12.05 -4.01 -30.69
C ASP A 274 12.68 -4.90 -29.61
N SER A 275 12.59 -4.51 -28.33
CA SER A 275 13.03 -5.36 -27.21
C SER A 275 12.18 -6.63 -27.09
N ILE A 276 10.88 -6.52 -27.36
CA ILE A 276 9.96 -7.65 -27.49
C ILE A 276 10.31 -8.50 -28.72
N LYS A 277 10.64 -7.89 -29.87
CA LYS A 277 11.03 -8.57 -31.12
C LYS A 277 12.31 -9.39 -30.98
N ASP A 278 13.31 -8.85 -30.29
CA ASP A 278 14.56 -9.55 -29.97
C ASP A 278 14.31 -10.68 -28.95
N SER A 279 13.38 -10.49 -28.01
CA SER A 279 12.96 -11.52 -27.07
C SER A 279 12.01 -12.58 -27.67
N ILE A 280 11.31 -12.27 -28.78
CA ILE A 280 10.37 -13.17 -29.51
C ILE A 280 11.12 -14.12 -30.44
N LYS A 281 12.30 -13.74 -30.96
CA LYS A 281 13.11 -14.63 -31.81
C LYS A 281 13.54 -15.91 -31.08
N ASP A 282 13.59 -15.88 -29.75
CA ASP A 282 13.92 -17.03 -28.92
C ASP A 282 12.69 -17.61 -28.20
N LYS A 283 12.17 -18.70 -28.79
CA LYS A 283 11.42 -19.82 -28.18
C LYS A 283 9.88 -19.88 -28.30
N PHE A 284 9.50 -21.07 -28.73
CA PHE A 284 8.20 -21.73 -28.97
C PHE A 284 7.13 -21.70 -27.83
N ASN A 285 7.29 -20.93 -26.75
CA ASN A 285 6.41 -21.00 -25.57
C ASN A 285 5.20 -20.06 -25.60
N TYR A 286 5.06 -19.21 -26.62
CA TYR A 286 4.03 -18.16 -26.66
C TYR A 286 2.61 -18.65 -27.02
N CYS A 287 2.47 -19.67 -27.87
CA CYS A 287 1.14 -20.20 -28.20
C CYS A 287 0.43 -20.77 -26.97
N ILE A 288 1.19 -21.29 -26.00
CA ILE A 288 0.66 -21.87 -24.76
C ILE A 288 0.22 -20.77 -23.80
N LEU A 289 1.04 -19.74 -23.60
CA LEU A 289 0.71 -18.61 -22.72
C LEU A 289 -0.46 -17.78 -23.25
N PHE A 290 -0.53 -17.57 -24.58
CA PHE A 290 -1.66 -16.91 -25.22
C PHE A 290 -2.95 -17.72 -25.09
N ALA A 291 -2.89 -19.04 -25.28
CA ALA A 291 -4.04 -19.92 -25.09
C ALA A 291 -4.54 -19.93 -23.64
N ILE A 292 -3.64 -19.90 -22.65
CA ILE A 292 -4.00 -19.85 -21.23
C ILE A 292 -4.63 -18.49 -20.87
N ALA A 293 -4.04 -17.37 -21.33
CA ALA A 293 -4.58 -16.04 -21.09
C ALA A 293 -5.97 -15.86 -21.71
N LEU A 294 -6.17 -16.37 -22.93
CA LEU A 294 -7.47 -16.32 -23.62
C LEU A 294 -8.52 -17.21 -22.92
N ALA A 295 -8.13 -18.40 -22.47
CA ALA A 295 -9.01 -19.30 -21.71
C ALA A 295 -9.44 -18.70 -20.37
N LEU A 296 -8.53 -18.01 -19.66
CA LEU A 296 -8.85 -17.33 -18.40
C LEU A 296 -9.77 -16.12 -18.64
N ALA A 297 -9.54 -15.34 -19.68
CA ALA A 297 -10.39 -14.20 -20.03
C ALA A 297 -11.83 -14.62 -20.39
N ILE A 298 -12.01 -15.77 -21.03
CA ILE A 298 -13.34 -16.36 -21.30
C ILE A 298 -13.97 -16.92 -20.02
N TYR A 299 -13.19 -17.64 -19.19
CA TYR A 299 -13.69 -18.23 -17.94
C TYR A 299 -14.21 -17.18 -16.94
N TYR A 300 -13.53 -16.05 -16.82
CA TYR A 300 -13.93 -14.95 -15.94
C TYR A 300 -14.91 -13.96 -16.60
N GLY A 301 -15.45 -14.28 -17.79
CA GLY A 301 -16.48 -13.49 -18.45
C GLY A 301 -16.01 -12.11 -18.96
N VAL A 302 -14.69 -11.92 -19.10
CA VAL A 302 -14.10 -10.67 -19.62
C VAL A 302 -14.30 -10.58 -21.15
N ILE A 303 -14.40 -11.73 -21.82
CA ILE A 303 -14.67 -11.84 -23.26
C ILE A 303 -15.92 -12.71 -23.45
N HIS A 304 -16.95 -12.14 -24.08
CA HIS A 304 -18.12 -12.91 -24.54
C HIS A 304 -17.92 -13.34 -25.99
N VAL A 305 -18.00 -14.64 -26.23
CA VAL A 305 -17.79 -15.24 -27.55
C VAL A 305 -19.14 -15.67 -28.12
N ASP A 306 -19.43 -15.26 -29.35
CA ASP A 306 -20.67 -15.62 -30.05
C ASP A 306 -20.73 -17.14 -30.33
N GLU A 307 -21.94 -17.70 -30.43
CA GLU A 307 -22.18 -19.15 -30.40
C GLU A 307 -21.45 -19.92 -31.52
N SER A 308 -21.22 -19.25 -32.66
CA SER A 308 -20.48 -19.78 -33.81
C SER A 308 -18.95 -19.86 -33.60
N ALA A 309 -18.38 -19.00 -32.76
CA ALA A 309 -16.96 -18.99 -32.45
C ALA A 309 -16.61 -19.98 -31.31
N SER A 310 -17.59 -20.36 -30.48
CA SER A 310 -17.45 -21.43 -29.48
C SER A 310 -17.04 -22.77 -30.12
N ASP A 311 -17.61 -23.12 -31.27
CA ASP A 311 -17.33 -24.42 -31.91
C ASP A 311 -15.97 -24.45 -32.62
N ALA A 312 -15.53 -23.31 -33.18
CA ALA A 312 -14.18 -23.16 -33.71
C ALA A 312 -13.12 -23.23 -32.58
N ILE A 313 -13.41 -22.66 -31.41
CA ILE A 313 -12.54 -22.73 -30.23
C ILE A 313 -12.50 -24.14 -29.64
N LYS A 314 -13.63 -24.87 -29.62
CA LYS A 314 -13.68 -26.29 -29.21
C LYS A 314 -12.87 -27.17 -30.15
N ASP A 315 -12.97 -26.95 -31.46
CA ASP A 315 -12.18 -27.67 -32.47
C ASP A 315 -10.67 -27.37 -32.34
N ALA A 316 -10.29 -26.10 -32.15
CA ALA A 316 -8.91 -25.70 -31.88
C ALA A 316 -8.38 -26.30 -30.56
N GLY A 317 -9.17 -26.28 -29.50
CA GLY A 317 -8.84 -26.90 -28.21
C GLY A 317 -8.65 -28.42 -28.32
N SER A 318 -9.46 -29.10 -29.13
CA SER A 318 -9.33 -30.53 -29.42
C SER A 318 -8.03 -30.85 -30.17
N LYS A 319 -7.68 -30.04 -31.17
CA LYS A 319 -6.42 -30.17 -31.94
C LYS A 319 -5.18 -29.90 -31.11
N ILE A 320 -5.23 -28.92 -30.20
CA ILE A 320 -4.16 -28.63 -29.24
C ILE A 320 -4.01 -29.78 -28.24
N LYS A 321 -5.11 -30.32 -27.71
CA LYS A 321 -5.09 -31.49 -26.82
C LYS A 321 -4.50 -32.72 -27.49
N HIS A 322 -4.78 -32.93 -28.78
CA HIS A 322 -4.17 -34.01 -29.57
C HIS A 322 -2.67 -33.80 -29.77
N SER A 323 -2.24 -32.58 -30.14
CA SER A 323 -0.82 -32.24 -30.33
C SER A 323 0.00 -32.34 -29.03
N ILE A 324 -0.57 -31.94 -27.89
CA ILE A 324 0.07 -32.09 -26.58
C ILE A 324 0.20 -33.56 -26.20
N LYS A 325 -0.84 -34.37 -26.46
CA LYS A 325 -0.82 -35.81 -26.19
C LYS A 325 0.21 -36.53 -27.05
N ASP A 326 0.35 -36.15 -28.32
CA ASP A 326 1.36 -36.70 -29.23
C ASP A 326 2.78 -36.25 -28.86
N GLY A 327 2.95 -35.00 -28.42
CA GLY A 327 4.22 -34.49 -27.91
C GLY A 327 4.66 -35.17 -26.61
N LEU A 328 3.73 -35.40 -25.68
CA LEU A 328 4.00 -36.13 -24.43
C LEU A 328 4.30 -37.61 -24.67
N LYS A 329 3.68 -38.23 -25.69
CA LYS A 329 3.97 -39.62 -26.07
C LYS A 329 5.37 -39.77 -26.68
N ARG A 330 5.79 -38.81 -27.51
CA ARG A 330 7.17 -38.78 -28.04
C ARG A 330 8.22 -38.58 -26.95
N LEU A 331 7.88 -37.83 -25.89
CA LEU A 331 8.75 -37.64 -24.72
C LEU A 331 8.75 -38.82 -23.74
N SER A 332 7.83 -39.78 -23.84
CA SER A 332 7.85 -41.00 -23.02
C SER A 332 8.47 -42.20 -23.71
N ASP A 333 8.72 -42.11 -25.02
CA ASP A 333 9.30 -43.17 -25.85
C ASP A 333 10.82 -42.94 -26.12
N ASP A 334 11.39 -41.83 -25.62
CA ASP A 334 12.83 -41.48 -25.60
C ASP A 334 13.40 -41.54 -24.16
#